data_AF-X1NMN0-F1
#
_entry.id   AF-X1NMN0-F1
#
_cell.length_a   1.000
_cell.length_b   1.000
_cell.length_c   1.000
_cell.angle_alpha   90.00
_cell.angle_beta   90.00
_cell.angle_gamma   90.00
#
_symmetry.space_group_name_H-M   'P 1'
#
loop_
_entity.id
_entity.type
_entity.pdbx_description
1 polymer ?
#
loop_
_entity_poly.entity_id
_entity_poly.type
_entity_poly.pdbx_seq_one_letter_code
_entity_poly.pdbx_strand_id
1 'polypeptide(L)'
;MSKETYSIPIGPVHPSLKEPMTFNFEIYGEHIENVNLAPGDNHRGIEFMGMQRNPIQIIYLAERICGICSASHPFAFCKAVENAVGIEVPERAQYIRVIIAELERIHSHILWAGVAAHELGFDSVLYLSWRAR
;
A
#
# COMPACT_ATOMS: atom_id res chain seq x y z
N MET A 1 -4.33 -12.60 41.38
CA MET A 1 -4.30 -11.14 41.16
C MET A 1 -4.95 -10.88 39.81
N SER A 2 -5.93 -9.98 39.74
CA SER A 2 -6.46 -9.51 38.45
C SER A 2 -5.34 -8.79 37.71
N LYS A 3 -5.13 -9.12 36.43
CA LYS A 3 -4.21 -8.34 35.58
C LYS A 3 -4.80 -6.94 35.40
N GLU A 4 -4.08 -5.91 35.80
CA GLU A 4 -4.46 -4.52 35.54
C GLU A 4 -3.94 -4.10 34.17
N THR A 5 -4.85 -3.90 33.23
CA THR A 5 -4.54 -3.41 31.88
C THR A 5 -4.78 -1.91 31.77
N TYR A 6 -4.01 -1.24 30.92
CA TYR A 6 -4.25 0.16 30.56
C TYR A 6 -4.31 0.31 29.03
N SER A 7 -4.94 1.39 28.56
CA SER A 7 -5.11 1.63 27.13
C SER A 7 -4.17 2.73 26.62
N ILE A 8 -3.58 2.52 25.43
CA ILE A 8 -2.80 3.52 24.71
C ILE A 8 -3.34 3.65 23.27
N PRO A 9 -3.80 4.85 22.86
CA PRO A 9 -4.08 5.15 21.46
C PRO A 9 -2.78 5.52 20.71
N ILE A 10 -2.58 4.96 19.52
CA ILE A 10 -1.54 5.34 18.57
C ILE A 10 -2.19 5.69 17.23
N GLY A 11 -1.88 6.86 16.68
CA GLY A 11 -2.45 7.37 15.43
C GLY A 11 -3.41 8.54 15.64
N PRO A 12 -4.07 9.03 14.58
CA PRO A 12 -3.90 8.59 13.19
C PRO A 12 -2.56 9.04 12.59
N VAL A 13 -1.90 10.04 13.20
CA VAL A 13 -0.60 10.55 12.79
C VAL A 13 0.46 10.15 13.82
N HIS A 14 1.40 9.30 13.42
CA HIS A 14 2.53 8.88 14.24
C HIS A 14 3.73 8.58 13.33
N PRO A 15 4.98 8.89 13.70
CA PRO A 15 6.17 8.71 12.83
C PRO A 15 6.35 7.28 12.28
N SER A 16 6.01 6.27 13.10
CA SER A 16 6.08 4.86 12.70
C SER A 16 4.95 4.43 11.75
N LEU A 17 3.91 5.23 11.56
CA LEU A 17 2.80 4.92 10.66
C LEU A 17 3.07 5.48 9.26
N LYS A 18 2.99 4.61 8.24
CA LYS A 18 3.20 4.98 6.83
C LYS A 18 1.92 5.45 6.15
N GLU A 19 0.77 5.09 6.71
CA GLU A 19 -0.54 5.59 6.32
C GLU A 19 -1.35 5.93 7.59
N PRO A 20 -2.29 6.89 7.50
CA PRO A 20 -3.16 7.23 8.62
C PRO A 20 -4.00 6.04 9.08
N MET A 21 -3.80 5.62 10.32
CA MET A 21 -4.57 4.55 10.95
C MET A 21 -4.52 4.71 12.46
N THR A 22 -5.65 4.46 13.12
CA THR A 22 -5.75 4.55 14.58
C THR A 22 -5.75 3.15 15.19
N PHE A 23 -4.89 2.95 16.18
CA PHE A 23 -4.77 1.73 16.97
C PHE A 23 -5.07 2.04 18.43
N ASN A 24 -6.02 1.35 19.03
CA ASN A 24 -6.26 1.42 20.47
C ASN A 24 -5.77 0.12 21.09
N PHE A 25 -4.60 0.18 21.74
CA PHE A 25 -3.99 -0.97 22.40
C PHE A 25 -4.52 -1.12 23.82
N GLU A 26 -4.70 -2.37 24.26
CA GLU A 26 -4.85 -2.75 25.66
C GLU A 26 -3.59 -3.51 26.08
N ILE A 27 -2.90 -3.00 27.11
CA ILE A 27 -1.55 -3.42 27.46
C ILE A 27 -1.51 -3.84 28.93
N TYR A 28 -0.85 -4.96 29.22
CA TYR A 28 -0.46 -5.40 30.56
C TYR A 28 1.07 -5.34 30.68
N GLY A 29 1.58 -4.33 31.40
CA GLY A 29 3.03 -4.07 31.44
C GLY A 29 3.56 -3.70 30.05
N GLU A 30 4.34 -4.58 29.43
CA GLU A 30 4.83 -4.42 28.05
C GLU A 30 4.14 -5.36 27.05
N HIS A 31 3.22 -6.20 27.51
CA HIS A 31 2.52 -7.18 26.68
C HIS A 31 1.23 -6.60 26.11
N ILE A 32 1.08 -6.68 24.78
CA ILE A 32 -0.17 -6.32 24.11
C ILE A 32 -1.16 -7.47 24.32
N GLU A 33 -2.22 -7.22 25.09
CA GLU A 33 -3.29 -8.20 25.33
C GLU A 33 -4.36 -8.12 24.22
N ASN A 34 -4.64 -6.90 23.72
CA ASN A 34 -5.61 -6.68 22.65
C ASN A 34 -5.28 -5.42 21.84
N VAL A 35 -5.80 -5.35 20.62
CA VAL A 35 -5.72 -4.15 19.76
C VAL A 35 -7.03 -3.96 18.98
N ASN A 36 -7.62 -2.79 19.11
CA ASN A 36 -8.73 -2.36 18.27
C ASN A 36 -8.19 -1.46 17.15
N LEU A 37 -8.40 -1.89 15.91
CA LEU A 37 -7.98 -1.20 14.70
C LEU A 37 -9.12 -0.36 14.15
N ALA A 38 -8.89 0.94 13.97
CA ALA A 38 -9.82 1.84 13.30
C ALA A 38 -9.18 2.36 12.00
N PRO A 39 -9.33 1.62 10.88
CA PRO A 39 -8.92 2.08 9.55
C PRO A 39 -9.96 3.06 8.99
N GLY A 40 -9.60 3.74 7.90
CA GLY A 40 -10.54 4.55 7.11
C GLY A 40 -10.23 6.04 7.06
N ASP A 41 -9.23 6.52 7.81
CA ASP A 41 -8.78 7.92 7.77
C ASP A 41 -8.33 8.37 6.36
N ASN A 42 -7.89 7.42 5.52
CA ASN A 42 -7.52 7.65 4.11
C ASN A 42 -8.57 7.14 3.10
N HIS A 43 -9.82 6.92 3.53
CA HIS A 43 -10.89 6.49 2.63
C HIS A 43 -11.28 7.61 1.66
N ARG A 44 -11.08 7.36 0.37
CA ARG A 44 -11.31 8.33 -0.71
C ARG A 44 -12.50 8.02 -1.62
N GLY A 45 -13.27 6.95 -1.35
CA GLY A 45 -14.40 6.56 -2.20
C GLY A 45 -14.01 6.17 -3.63
N ILE A 46 -12.82 5.58 -3.82
CA ILE A 46 -12.27 5.24 -5.15
C ILE A 46 -13.23 4.34 -5.93
N GLU A 47 -13.79 3.32 -5.30
CA GLU A 47 -14.72 2.39 -5.96
C GLU A 47 -16.00 3.10 -6.43
N PHE A 48 -16.60 3.92 -5.58
CA PHE A 48 -17.78 4.71 -5.92
C PHE A 48 -17.51 5.67 -7.09
N MET A 49 -16.35 6.34 -7.07
CA MET A 49 -15.90 7.16 -8.19
C MET A 49 -15.70 6.34 -9.47
N GLY A 50 -15.20 5.11 -9.36
CA GLY A 50 -15.04 4.18 -10.48
C GLY A 50 -16.37 3.82 -11.14
N MET A 51 -17.43 3.58 -10.35
CA MET A 51 -18.76 3.21 -10.87
C MET A 51 -19.40 4.28 -11.77
N GLN A 52 -18.96 5.54 -11.64
CA GLN A 52 -19.48 6.68 -12.41
C GLN A 52 -18.61 7.06 -13.61
N ARG A 53 -17.60 6.25 -13.94
CA ARG A 53 -16.60 6.55 -14.97
C ARG A 53 -16.53 5.43 -16.02
N ASN A 54 -16.11 5.79 -17.23
CA ASN A 54 -15.81 4.78 -18.23
C ASN A 54 -14.43 4.12 -17.95
N PRO A 55 -14.14 2.94 -18.51
CA PRO A 55 -12.88 2.23 -18.25
C PRO A 55 -11.62 3.04 -18.51
N ILE A 56 -11.60 3.90 -19.53
CA ILE A 56 -10.45 4.75 -19.86
C ILE A 56 -10.18 5.76 -18.74
N GLN A 57 -11.24 6.36 -18.18
CA GLN A 57 -11.13 7.29 -17.04
C GLN A 57 -10.69 6.58 -15.75
N ILE A 58 -11.07 5.30 -15.57
CA ILE A 58 -10.72 4.53 -14.37
C ILE A 58 -9.22 4.21 -14.33
N ILE A 59 -8.51 4.10 -15.46
CA ILE A 59 -7.06 3.84 -15.49
C ILE A 59 -6.30 4.85 -14.60
N TYR A 60 -6.56 6.14 -14.78
CA TYR A 60 -5.95 7.20 -13.96
C TYR A 60 -6.36 7.14 -12.48
N LEU A 61 -7.55 6.64 -12.20
CA LEU A 61 -8.01 6.45 -10.83
C LEU A 61 -7.30 5.25 -10.18
N ALA A 62 -7.09 4.16 -10.93
CA ALA A 62 -6.40 2.96 -10.49
C ALA A 62 -4.92 3.25 -10.13
N GLU A 63 -4.24 4.11 -10.90
CA GLU A 63 -2.88 4.59 -10.59
C GLU A 63 -2.75 5.25 -9.20
N ARG A 64 -3.86 5.73 -8.63
CA ARG A 64 -3.89 6.46 -7.35
C ARG A 64 -4.40 5.63 -6.18
N ILE A 65 -4.67 4.34 -6.37
CA ILE A 65 -5.09 3.43 -5.29
C ILE A 65 -3.99 3.35 -4.23
N CYS A 66 -2.78 3.01 -4.65
CA CYS A 66 -1.57 3.06 -3.82
C CYS A 66 -0.67 4.20 -4.30
N GLY A 67 -0.13 5.00 -3.36
CA GLY A 67 0.79 6.09 -3.70
C GLY A 67 2.19 5.65 -4.15
N ILE A 68 2.51 4.35 -4.04
CA ILE A 68 3.83 3.79 -4.33
C ILE A 68 3.80 2.90 -5.58
N CYS A 69 2.66 2.28 -5.88
CA CYS A 69 2.50 1.24 -6.90
C CYS A 69 1.66 1.74 -8.09
N SER A 70 2.21 2.68 -8.85
CA SER A 70 1.52 3.35 -9.97
C SER A 70 1.15 2.44 -11.15
N ALA A 71 1.85 1.32 -11.39
CA ALA A 71 1.69 0.49 -12.58
C ALA A 71 0.90 -0.80 -12.32
N SER A 72 1.07 -1.42 -11.16
CA SER A 72 0.41 -2.70 -10.83
C SER A 72 -1.11 -2.56 -10.71
N HIS A 73 -1.62 -1.48 -10.11
CA HIS A 73 -3.05 -1.23 -10.01
C HIS A 73 -3.74 -1.04 -11.37
N PRO A 74 -3.29 -0.10 -12.25
CA PRO A 74 -3.89 0.01 -13.58
C PRO A 74 -3.64 -1.22 -14.43
N PHE A 75 -2.51 -1.94 -14.27
CA PHE A 75 -2.30 -3.20 -14.97
C PHE A 75 -3.34 -4.26 -14.58
N ALA A 76 -3.61 -4.43 -13.29
CA ALA A 76 -4.65 -5.34 -12.80
C ALA A 76 -6.04 -4.94 -13.34
N PHE A 77 -6.36 -3.65 -13.32
CA PHE A 77 -7.61 -3.13 -13.87
C PHE A 77 -7.75 -3.39 -15.38
N CYS A 78 -6.74 -3.03 -16.18
CA CYS A 78 -6.74 -3.25 -17.62
C CYS A 78 -6.91 -4.74 -17.95
N LYS A 79 -6.18 -5.62 -17.25
CA LYS A 79 -6.30 -7.07 -17.44
C LYS A 79 -7.72 -7.57 -17.13
N ALA A 80 -8.36 -7.06 -16.08
CA ALA A 80 -9.74 -7.41 -15.75
C ALA A 80 -10.73 -6.97 -16.84
N VAL A 81 -10.59 -5.74 -17.35
CA VAL A 81 -11.44 -5.22 -18.43
C VAL A 81 -11.23 -6.02 -19.72
N GLU A 82 -9.98 -6.23 -20.14
CA GLU A 82 -9.62 -6.98 -21.35
C GLU A 82 -10.18 -8.39 -21.32
N ASN A 83 -10.04 -9.09 -20.18
CA ASN A 83 -10.60 -10.42 -19.99
C ASN A 83 -12.13 -10.42 -20.07
N ALA A 84 -12.79 -9.40 -19.52
CA ALA A 84 -14.26 -9.32 -19.51
C ALA A 84 -14.86 -9.12 -20.91
N VAL A 85 -14.14 -8.44 -21.81
CA VAL A 85 -14.61 -8.18 -23.19
C VAL A 85 -13.91 -9.05 -24.26
N GLY A 86 -13.03 -9.96 -23.86
CA GLY A 86 -12.33 -10.88 -24.76
C GLY A 86 -11.29 -10.21 -25.67
N ILE A 87 -10.62 -9.16 -25.20
CA ILE A 87 -9.54 -8.51 -25.96
C ILE A 87 -8.25 -9.30 -25.83
N GLU A 88 -7.69 -9.72 -26.97
CA GLU A 88 -6.33 -10.25 -27.04
C GLU A 88 -5.32 -9.10 -27.17
N VAL A 89 -4.44 -8.99 -26.17
CA VAL A 89 -3.40 -7.96 -26.13
C VAL A 89 -2.21 -8.41 -27.00
N PRO A 90 -1.68 -7.57 -27.90
CA PRO A 90 -0.51 -7.91 -28.71
C PRO A 90 0.68 -8.36 -27.86
N GLU A 91 1.41 -9.37 -28.33
CA GLU A 91 2.54 -9.98 -27.61
C GLU A 91 3.54 -8.92 -27.10
N ARG A 92 3.93 -7.97 -27.96
CA ARG A 92 4.81 -6.85 -27.59
C ARG A 92 4.30 -6.06 -26.37
N ALA A 93 3.00 -5.80 -26.29
CA ALA A 93 2.43 -5.06 -25.17
C ALA A 93 2.42 -5.90 -23.87
N GLN A 94 2.27 -7.22 -23.97
CA GLN A 94 2.40 -8.12 -22.81
C GLN A 94 3.82 -8.06 -22.23
N TYR A 95 4.86 -8.15 -23.07
CA TYR A 95 6.25 -8.01 -22.62
C TYR A 95 6.52 -6.68 -21.94
N ILE A 96 6.06 -5.56 -22.53
CA ILE A 96 6.25 -4.24 -21.93
C ILE A 96 5.59 -4.16 -20.54
N ARG A 97 4.35 -4.64 -20.41
CA ARG A 97 3.63 -4.66 -19.12
C ARG A 97 4.37 -5.47 -18.07
N VAL A 98 4.88 -6.64 -18.43
CA VAL A 98 5.70 -7.46 -17.53
C VAL A 98 6.94 -6.68 -17.11
N ILE A 99 7.75 -6.20 -18.05
CA ILE A 99 8.98 -5.46 -17.72
C ILE A 99 8.71 -4.30 -16.74
N ILE A 100 7.67 -3.50 -17.00
CA ILE A 100 7.30 -2.39 -16.11
C ILE A 100 6.82 -2.89 -14.74
N ALA A 101 5.98 -3.93 -14.68
CA ALA A 101 5.50 -4.50 -13.43
C ALA A 101 6.64 -5.11 -12.59
N GLU A 102 7.60 -5.77 -13.24
CA GLU A 102 8.77 -6.33 -12.57
C GLU A 102 9.67 -5.22 -12.02
N LEU A 103 9.92 -4.15 -12.78
CA LEU A 103 10.68 -2.98 -12.32
C LEU A 103 10.01 -2.29 -11.13
N GLU A 104 8.69 -2.03 -11.20
CA GLU A 104 7.93 -1.48 -10.08
C GLU A 104 8.04 -2.39 -8.85
N ARG A 105 7.96 -3.71 -9.03
CA ARG A 105 8.08 -4.64 -7.90
C ARG A 105 9.45 -4.53 -7.24
N ILE A 106 10.58 -4.50 -7.97
CA ILE A 106 11.89 -4.36 -7.31
C ILE A 106 12.00 -3.00 -6.62
N HIS A 107 11.50 -1.92 -7.23
CA HIS A 107 11.46 -0.59 -6.60
C HIS A 107 10.63 -0.57 -5.31
N SER A 108 9.50 -1.28 -5.30
CA SER A 108 8.63 -1.43 -4.12
C SER A 108 9.33 -2.22 -3.01
N HIS A 109 10.03 -3.30 -3.36
CA HIS A 109 10.75 -4.11 -2.37
C HIS A 109 11.99 -3.40 -1.81
N ILE A 110 12.73 -2.65 -2.63
CA ILE A 110 13.85 -1.80 -2.17
C ILE A 110 13.35 -0.72 -1.20
N LEU A 111 12.21 -0.09 -1.51
CA LEU A 111 11.56 0.85 -0.61
C LEU A 111 11.25 0.20 0.73
N TRP A 112 10.55 -0.94 0.74
CA TRP A 112 10.17 -1.61 1.99
C TRP A 112 11.37 -2.10 2.79
N ALA A 113 12.43 -2.59 2.13
CA ALA A 113 13.67 -2.96 2.81
C ALA A 113 14.33 -1.76 3.50
N GLY A 114 14.35 -0.58 2.85
CA GLY A 114 14.86 0.64 3.45
C GLY A 114 13.99 1.16 4.60
N VAL A 115 12.65 1.17 4.44
CA VAL A 115 11.73 1.54 5.53
C VAL A 115 11.89 0.61 6.73
N ALA A 116 11.93 -0.71 6.51
CA ALA A 116 12.10 -1.67 7.58
C ALA A 116 13.42 -1.46 8.34
N ALA A 117 14.51 -1.16 7.64
CA ALA A 117 15.78 -0.85 8.28
C ALA A 117 15.72 0.44 9.12
N HIS A 118 15.03 1.47 8.62
CA HIS A 118 14.81 2.72 9.37
C HIS A 118 14.02 2.50 10.65
N GLU A 119 12.94 1.71 10.63
CA GLU A 119 12.16 1.39 11.84
C GLU A 119 12.98 0.61 12.87
N LEU A 120 14.00 -0.14 12.44
CA LEU A 120 14.96 -0.82 13.31
C LEU A 120 16.11 0.10 13.78
N GLY A 121 16.15 1.36 13.34
CA GLY A 121 17.18 2.34 13.67
C GLY A 121 18.43 2.32 12.78
N PHE A 122 18.40 1.64 11.63
CA PHE A 122 19.53 1.54 10.70
C PHE A 122 19.37 2.42 9.45
N ASP A 123 19.56 3.72 9.62
CA ASP A 123 19.33 4.73 8.57
C ASP A 123 20.25 4.62 7.36
N SER A 124 21.45 4.07 7.50
CA SER A 124 22.36 3.91 6.36
C SER A 124 21.75 3.06 5.24
N VAL A 125 20.98 2.01 5.59
CA VAL A 125 20.28 1.18 4.61
C VAL A 125 19.14 1.95 3.97
N LEU A 126 18.39 2.76 4.73
CA LEU A 126 17.36 3.64 4.16
C LEU A 126 17.97 4.54 3.06
N TYR A 127 19.08 5.22 3.35
CA TYR A 127 19.74 6.10 2.37
C TYR A 127 20.27 5.35 1.15
N LEU A 128 20.86 4.17 1.34
CA LEU A 128 21.35 3.35 0.23
C LEU A 128 20.21 2.82 -0.65
N SER A 129 19.12 2.37 -0.05
CA SER A 129 17.91 1.94 -0.77
C SER A 129 17.30 3.08 -1.57
N TRP A 130 17.25 4.30 -1.01
CA TRP A 130 16.72 5.48 -1.70
C TRP A 130 17.62 5.95 -2.84
N ARG A 131 18.93 5.71 -2.76
CA ARG A 131 19.86 6.00 -3.86
C ARG A 131 19.67 5.05 -5.05
N ALA A 132 19.26 3.81 -4.78
CA ALA A 132 19.12 2.76 -5.79
C ALA A 132 17.73 2.72 -6.45
N ARG A 133 16.74 3.39 -5.86
CA ARG A 133 15.32 3.40 -6.28
C ARG A 133 14.97 4.68 -7.03
#